data_AF-A0A933GVY7-F1
#
_entry.id   AF-A0A933GVY7-F1
#
_cell.length_a   1.000
_cell.length_b   1.000
_cell.length_c   1.000
_cell.angle_alpha   90.00
_cell.angle_beta   90.00
_cell.angle_gamma   90.00
#
_symmetry.space_group_name_H-M   'P 1'
#
loop_
_entity.id
_entity.type
_entity.pdbx_description
1 polymer ?
#
loop_
_entity_poly.entity_id
_entity_poly.type
_entity_poly.pdbx_seq_one_letter_code
_entity_poly.pdbx_strand_id
1 'polypeptide(L)'
;MAVTKNYTHIESDPDVCAGLPRIAGTRIRALDIVALHRQGLSPLEMLDSYDCLTLGQVHAALAYYFDHQEEVERQFEECHHRVDEFRRSHPDILR
;
A
#
# COMPACT_ATOMS: atom_id res chain seq x y z
N MET A 1 5.54 27.49 2.93
CA MET A 1 5.23 26.79 4.21
C MET A 1 4.81 25.39 3.84
N ALA A 2 5.59 24.37 4.21
CA ALA A 2 5.20 22.97 3.96
C ALA A 2 4.14 22.58 4.99
N VAL A 3 2.92 22.34 4.54
CA VAL A 3 1.87 21.78 5.39
C VAL A 3 2.20 20.31 5.59
N THR A 4 2.56 19.91 6.81
CA THR A 4 2.75 18.51 7.15
C THR A 4 1.37 17.85 7.22
N LYS A 5 1.05 17.00 6.24
CA LYS A 5 -0.19 16.23 6.23
C LYS A 5 -0.02 14.98 7.09
N ASN A 6 -0.72 14.96 8.22
CA ASN A 6 -0.75 13.79 9.09
C ASN A 6 -1.94 12.90 8.71
N TYR A 7 -1.65 11.64 8.41
CA TYR A 7 -2.67 10.62 8.19
C TYR A 7 -2.72 9.73 9.43
N THR A 8 -3.73 9.93 10.28
CA THR A 8 -3.87 9.27 11.59
C THR A 8 -3.80 7.75 11.55
N HIS A 9 -4.05 7.14 10.39
CA HIS A 9 -4.10 5.69 10.21
C HIS A 9 -2.99 5.13 9.33
N ILE A 10 -2.02 5.94 8.90
CA ILE A 10 -0.92 5.49 8.07
C ILE A 10 0.39 5.60 8.84
N GLU A 11 1.10 4.48 8.94
CA GLU A 11 2.42 4.38 9.54
C GLU A 11 3.43 3.99 8.48
N SER A 12 4.63 4.53 8.55
CA SER A 12 5.79 4.10 7.76
C SER A 12 6.92 3.78 8.72
N ASP A 13 7.51 2.59 8.55
CA ASP A 13 8.59 2.12 9.40
C ASP A 13 9.66 1.49 8.51
N PRO A 14 10.92 1.96 8.53
CA PRO A 14 11.98 1.43 7.67
C PRO A 14 12.24 -0.07 7.89
N ASP A 15 11.98 -0.59 9.09
CA ASP A 15 12.24 -2.00 9.44
C ASP A 15 11.07 -2.93 9.05
N VAL A 16 9.91 -2.38 8.68
CA VAL A 16 8.69 -3.15 8.40
C VAL A 16 8.15 -2.80 7.01
N CYS A 17 7.88 -3.82 6.19
CA CYS A 17 7.44 -3.63 4.80
C CYS A 17 8.42 -2.77 3.96
N ALA A 18 9.71 -2.77 4.30
CA ALA A 18 10.77 -2.02 3.62
C ALA A 18 10.55 -0.49 3.60
N GLY A 19 9.99 0.09 4.67
CA GLY A 19 9.73 1.52 4.74
C GLY A 19 8.45 1.96 4.04
N LEU A 20 7.71 1.04 3.43
CA LEU A 20 6.48 1.37 2.70
C LEU A 20 5.36 1.79 3.66
N PRO A 21 4.54 2.78 3.26
CA PRO A 21 3.40 3.22 4.05
C PRO A 21 2.38 2.08 4.21
N ARG A 22 2.01 1.80 5.46
CA ARG A 22 1.06 0.76 5.85
C ARG A 22 -0.06 1.34 6.70
N ILE A 23 -1.15 0.59 6.79
CA ILE A 23 -2.25 0.95 7.69
C ILE A 23 -1.85 0.58 9.13
N ALA A 24 -1.95 1.56 10.03
CA ALA A 24 -1.65 1.42 11.45
C ALA A 24 -2.38 0.22 12.06
N GLY A 25 -1.65 -0.60 12.83
CA GLY A 25 -2.18 -1.82 13.45
C GLY A 25 -2.33 -3.01 12.51
N THR A 26 -1.94 -2.90 11.23
CA THR A 26 -1.97 -4.01 10.27
C THR A 26 -0.64 -4.16 9.53
N ARG A 27 -0.46 -5.28 8.82
CA ARG A 27 0.62 -5.45 7.83
C ARG A 27 0.15 -5.19 6.40
N ILE A 28 -1.00 -4.53 6.23
CA ILE A 28 -1.57 -4.19 4.93
C ILE A 28 -0.98 -2.86 4.49
N ARG A 29 -0.38 -2.82 3.30
CA ARG A 29 0.22 -1.60 2.78
C ARG A 29 -0.87 -0.69 2.24
N ALA A 30 -0.65 0.63 2.32
CA ALA A 30 -1.52 1.58 1.63
C ALA A 30 -1.58 1.26 0.12
N LEU A 31 -0.45 0.78 -0.43
CA LEU A 31 -0.31 0.30 -1.79
C LEU A 31 -1.35 -0.77 -2.18
N ASP A 32 -1.66 -1.69 -1.26
CA ASP A 32 -2.59 -2.80 -1.52
C ASP A 32 -4.02 -2.28 -1.67
N ILE A 33 -4.41 -1.26 -0.88
CA ILE A 33 -5.70 -0.56 -1.02
C ILE A 33 -5.78 0.21 -2.33
N VAL A 34 -4.69 0.89 -2.72
CA VAL A 34 -4.61 1.58 -4.01
C VAL A 34 -4.75 0.59 -5.17
N ALA A 35 -4.15 -0.60 -5.07
CA ALA A 35 -4.28 -1.64 -6.08
C ALA A 35 -5.74 -2.08 -6.25
N LEU A 36 -6.48 -2.28 -5.14
CA LEU A 36 -7.92 -2.58 -5.20
C LEU A 36 -8.72 -1.41 -5.80
N HIS A 37 -8.35 -0.16 -5.46
CA HIS A 37 -9.00 1.01 -6.03
C HIS A 37 -8.81 1.10 -7.55
N ARG A 38 -7.61 0.78 -8.04
CA ARG A 38 -7.31 0.70 -9.48
C ARG A 38 -8.08 -0.41 -10.20
N GLN A 39 -8.46 -1.47 -9.48
CA GLN A 39 -9.34 -2.52 -10.01
C GLN A 39 -10.82 -2.10 -10.06
N GLY A 40 -11.15 -0.89 -9.59
CA GLY A 40 -12.52 -0.35 -9.61
C GLY A 40 -13.37 -0.81 -8.43
N LEU A 41 -12.79 -1.46 -7.43
CA LEU A 41 -13.50 -1.85 -6.21
C LEU A 41 -13.91 -0.61 -5.42
N SER A 42 -15.12 -0.64 -4.87
CA SER A 42 -15.58 0.38 -3.94
C SER A 42 -14.94 0.19 -2.55
N PRO A 43 -14.83 1.25 -1.73
CA PRO A 43 -14.29 1.14 -0.38
C PRO A 43 -14.99 0.10 0.50
N LEU A 44 -16.28 -0.18 0.26
CA LEU A 44 -17.03 -1.22 0.97
C LEU A 44 -16.59 -2.62 0.54
N GLU A 45 -16.43 -2.86 -0.76
CA GLU A 45 -15.93 -4.16 -1.27
C GLU A 45 -14.47 -4.43 -0.86
N MET A 46 -13.68 -3.37 -0.64
CA MET A 46 -12.34 -3.52 -0.06
C MET A 46 -12.37 -4.02 1.39
N LEU A 47 -13.42 -3.67 2.16
CA LEU A 47 -13.59 -4.19 3.52
C LEU A 47 -13.96 -5.66 3.50
N ASP A 48 -14.76 -6.12 2.52
CA ASP A 48 -15.04 -7.54 2.33
C ASP A 48 -13.76 -8.34 2.01
N SER A 49 -12.77 -7.70 1.39
CA SER A 49 -11.46 -8.32 1.13
C SER A 49 -10.53 -8.30 2.35
N TYR A 50 -10.75 -7.35 3.28
CA TYR A 50 -9.92 -7.11 4.45
C TYR A 50 -10.79 -6.84 5.69
N ASP A 51 -11.32 -7.91 6.29
CA ASP A 51 -12.20 -7.84 7.47
C ASP A 51 -11.58 -7.12 8.68
N CYS A 52 -10.24 -7.01 8.71
CA CYS A 52 -9.51 -6.33 9.78
C CYS A 52 -9.40 -4.82 9.60
N LEU A 53 -9.89 -4.27 8.49
CA LEU A 53 -9.85 -2.85 8.20
C LEU A 53 -11.17 -2.16 8.53
N THR A 54 -11.07 -0.87 8.78
CA THR A 54 -12.22 0.03 8.93
C THR A 54 -12.33 0.96 7.73
N LEU A 55 -13.53 1.46 7.45
CA LEU A 55 -13.76 2.39 6.35
C LEU A 55 -12.89 3.66 6.47
N GLY A 56 -12.64 4.12 7.70
CA GLY A 56 -11.75 5.25 7.98
C GLY A 56 -10.29 4.98 7.60
N GLN A 57 -9.79 3.76 7.84
CA GLN A 57 -8.45 3.35 7.41
C GLN A 57 -8.34 3.25 5.89
N VAL A 58 -9.37 2.72 5.21
CA VAL A 58 -9.42 2.66 3.74
C VAL A 58 -9.38 4.07 3.15
N HIS A 59 -10.21 4.99 3.65
CA HIS A 59 -10.19 6.37 3.18
C HIS A 59 -8.89 7.09 3.51
N ALA A 60 -8.27 6.83 4.66
CA ALA A 60 -6.96 7.40 4.99
C ALA A 60 -5.87 6.93 4.02
N ALA A 61 -5.88 5.65 3.62
CA ALA A 61 -4.96 5.11 2.63
C ALA A 61 -5.17 5.74 1.24
N LEU A 62 -6.43 5.92 0.82
CA LEU A 62 -6.76 6.62 -0.43
C LEU A 62 -6.36 8.10 -0.38
N ALA A 63 -6.59 8.78 0.75
CA ALA A 63 -6.17 10.16 0.93
C ALA A 63 -4.64 10.32 0.85
N TYR A 64 -3.90 9.43 1.50
CA TYR A 64 -2.44 9.37 1.40
C TYR A 64 -2.01 9.20 -0.06
N TYR A 65 -2.65 8.27 -0.78
CA TYR A 65 -2.36 8.03 -2.19
C TYR A 65 -2.58 9.26 -3.07
N PHE A 66 -3.74 9.92 -2.98
CA PHE A 66 -4.01 11.10 -3.81
C PHE A 66 -3.04 12.25 -3.56
N ASP A 67 -2.47 12.34 -2.37
CA ASP A 67 -1.48 13.36 -2.02
C ASP A 67 -0.04 12.97 -2.41
N HIS A 68 0.24 11.68 -2.60
CA HIS A 68 1.59 11.13 -2.86
C HIS A 68 1.62 10.22 -4.10
N GLN A 69 0.80 10.50 -5.12
CA GLN A 69 0.61 9.59 -6.26
C GLN A 69 1.92 9.21 -6.96
N GLU A 70 2.79 10.19 -7.22
CA GLU A 70 4.09 9.97 -7.87
C GLU A 70 5.00 9.05 -7.05
N GLU A 71 5.02 9.24 -5.72
CA GLU A 71 5.82 8.42 -4.82
C GLU A 71 5.27 7.00 -4.73
N VAL A 72 3.94 6.86 -4.66
CA VAL A 72 3.28 5.56 -4.64
C VAL A 72 3.48 4.80 -5.95
N GLU A 73 3.43 5.48 -7.10
CA GLU A 73 3.69 4.84 -8.40
C GLU A 73 5.15 4.34 -8.50
N ARG A 74 6.11 5.15 -8.04
CA ARG A 74 7.52 4.72 -7.95
C ARG A 74 7.67 3.51 -7.02
N GLN A 75 6.99 3.49 -5.88
CA GLN A 75 6.99 2.34 -4.98
C GLN A 75 6.38 1.09 -5.64
N PHE A 76 5.34 1.24 -6.46
CA PHE A 76 4.81 0.15 -7.27
C PHE A 76 5.88 -0.40 -8.23
N GLU A 77 6.57 0.46 -8.98
CA GLU A 77 7.62 0.04 -9.91
C GLU A 77 8.78 -0.67 -9.19
N GLU A 78 9.26 -0.12 -8.07
CA GLU A 78 10.31 -0.75 -7.27
C GLU A 78 9.89 -2.11 -6.70
N CYS A 79 8.64 -2.23 -6.23
CA CYS A 79 8.10 -3.51 -5.79
C CYS A 79 8.05 -4.53 -6.93
N HIS A 80 7.58 -4.15 -8.12
CA HIS A 80 7.55 -5.03 -9.28
C HIS A 80 8.96 -5.46 -9.69
N HIS A 81 9.91 -4.53 -9.75
CA HIS A 81 11.30 -4.82 -10.09
C HIS A 81 11.91 -5.85 -9.14
N ARG A 82 11.71 -5.67 -7.81
CA ARG A 82 12.20 -6.62 -6.81
C ARG A 82 11.59 -8.01 -6.97
N VAL A 83 10.30 -8.10 -7.28
CA VAL A 83 9.64 -9.38 -7.53
C VAL A 83 10.19 -10.03 -8.79
N ASP A 84 10.38 -9.27 -9.87
CA ASP A 84 10.90 -9.79 -11.13
C ASP A 84 12.37 -10.22 -11.04
N GLU A 85 13.20 -9.46 -10.32
CA GLU A 85 14.57 -9.88 -9.99
C GLU A 85 14.57 -11.16 -9.15
N PHE A 86 13.73 -11.23 -8.12
CA PHE A 86 13.62 -12.42 -7.29
C PHE A 86 13.20 -13.65 -8.12
N ARG A 87 12.21 -13.50 -9.00
CA ARG A 87 11.78 -14.53 -9.96
C ARG A 87 12.91 -14.99 -10.87
N ARG A 88 13.70 -14.05 -11.40
CA ARG A 88 14.84 -14.36 -12.28
C ARG A 88 15.96 -15.09 -11.53
N SER A 89 16.22 -14.72 -10.27
CA SER A 89 17.27 -15.32 -9.45
C SER A 89 16.86 -16.64 -8.79
N HIS A 90 15.56 -16.91 -8.63
CA HIS A 90 15.05 -18.13 -7.96
C HIS A 90 13.88 -18.77 -8.72
N PRO A 91 14.13 -19.36 -9.91
CA PRO A 91 13.08 -19.99 -10.72
C PRO A 91 12.45 -21.22 -10.04
N ASP A 92 13.15 -21.88 -9.11
CA ASP A 92 12.69 -23.11 -8.43
C ASP A 92 11.60 -22.90 -7.35
N ILE A 93 11.39 -21.67 -6.87
CA ILE A 93 10.45 -21.37 -5.76
C ILE A 93 9.00 -21.21 -6.24
N LEU A 94 8.78 -20.92 -7.53
CA LEU A 94 7.46 -20.63 -8.13
C LEU A 94 6.90 -21.79 -8.99
N ARG A 95 7.40 -23.01 -8.77
CA ARG A 95 7.04 -24.19 -9.57
C ARG A 95 5.85 -24.96 -8.98
#